data_AF-A0A329U5W5-F1
#
_entry.id   AF-A0A329U5W5-F1
#
_cell.length_a   1.000
_cell.length_b   1.000
_cell.length_c   1.000
_cell.angle_alpha   90.00
_cell.angle_beta   90.00
_cell.angle_gamma   90.00
#
_symmetry.space_group_name_H-M   'P 1'
#
loop_
_entity.id
_entity.type
_entity.pdbx_description
1 polymer ?
#
loop_
_entity_poly.entity_id
_entity_poly.type
_entity_poly.pdbx_seq_one_letter_code
_entity_poly.pdbx_strand_id
1 'polypeptide(L)'
;MQQLIDQGCDLMNNAKWGFGMAPLKPITDLKNKQALREVKKFVIGEDIVDFDTLPENISLVKGLFNRVIKQDQWDWFTVNMYFDYPTYRHMENIVKSLRNLRNAISYNNNALGEESLIALKKNRFIEYCDNYLTFDIGNDSNSEYLYILSRREEKDILKIGMTTRNIQKRVNEINSATGVLYPYSARKVFKVKNCKKVEKEVHELLAQYRIRNDREFFKLSYSDACSFIEQYLTSTHQHYYD
;
A
#
# COMPACT_ATOMS: atom_id res chain seq x y z
N MET A 1 27.60 15.54 -27.58
CA MET A 1 26.21 16.02 -27.77
C MET A 1 25.14 14.94 -27.53
N GLN A 2 25.49 13.77 -26.95
CA GLN A 2 24.54 12.73 -26.54
C GLN A 2 24.53 12.50 -25.01
N GLN A 3 25.43 13.14 -24.26
CA GLN A 3 25.48 13.07 -22.79
C GLN A 3 24.75 14.22 -22.07
N LEU A 4 24.08 15.11 -22.82
CA LEU A 4 23.29 16.22 -22.28
C LEU A 4 21.78 16.08 -22.51
N ILE A 5 21.34 14.98 -23.14
CA ILE A 5 19.91 14.72 -23.41
C ILE A 5 19.33 13.77 -22.35
N ASP A 6 20.12 12.86 -21.79
CA ASP A 6 19.63 11.87 -20.80
C ASP A 6 19.61 12.38 -19.34
N GLN A 7 20.22 13.53 -19.04
CA GLN A 7 20.15 14.15 -17.71
C GLN A 7 19.00 15.16 -17.56
N GLY A 8 18.27 15.45 -18.65
CA GLY A 8 17.26 16.51 -18.71
C GLY A 8 15.81 16.08 -18.45
N CYS A 9 15.51 14.78 -18.30
CA CYS A 9 14.13 14.28 -18.23
C CYS A 9 13.68 13.77 -16.85
N ASP A 10 14.61 13.48 -15.92
CA ASP A 10 14.27 12.87 -14.62
C ASP A 10 14.25 13.85 -13.42
N LEU A 11 14.50 15.15 -13.64
CA LEU A 11 14.52 16.18 -12.59
C LEU A 11 13.34 17.17 -12.64
N MET A 12 12.44 17.07 -13.60
CA MET A 12 11.22 17.89 -13.64
C MET A 12 10.04 17.15 -13.00
N ASN A 13 9.56 17.66 -11.85
CA ASN A 13 8.27 17.38 -11.17
C ASN A 13 8.19 16.46 -9.93
N ASN A 14 9.28 16.05 -9.28
CA ASN A 14 9.15 15.38 -7.96
C ASN A 14 8.68 16.32 -6.83
N ALA A 15 8.65 17.63 -7.06
CA ALA A 15 8.13 18.62 -6.09
C ALA A 15 6.59 18.71 -6.04
N LYS A 16 5.86 18.05 -6.95
CA LYS A 16 4.39 18.16 -7.04
C LYS A 16 3.65 17.16 -6.14
N TRP A 17 4.29 16.07 -5.74
CA TRP A 17 3.63 14.94 -5.07
C TRP A 17 4.27 14.68 -3.70
N GLY A 18 3.46 14.29 -2.71
CA GLY A 18 3.96 13.76 -1.45
C GLY A 18 4.84 12.53 -1.66
N PHE A 19 5.82 12.30 -0.80
CA PHE A 19 6.72 11.14 -0.94
C PHE A 19 5.91 9.82 -0.94
N GLY A 20 6.13 8.98 -1.95
CA GLY A 20 5.39 7.74 -2.16
C GLY A 20 4.13 7.87 -3.04
N MET A 21 3.67 9.09 -3.33
CA MET A 21 2.38 9.37 -3.97
C MET A 21 2.50 9.75 -5.46
N ALA A 22 3.66 9.56 -6.07
CA ALA A 22 3.84 9.78 -7.49
C ALA A 22 2.96 8.79 -8.29
N PRO A 23 2.29 9.24 -9.35
CA PRO A 23 1.51 8.35 -10.20
C PRO A 23 2.44 7.40 -10.97
N LEU A 24 1.95 6.19 -11.25
CA LEU A 24 2.66 5.25 -12.13
C LEU A 24 2.67 5.76 -13.58
N LYS A 25 3.79 5.58 -14.27
CA LYS A 25 3.84 5.81 -15.73
C LYS A 25 2.85 4.84 -16.41
N PRO A 26 2.05 5.27 -17.42
CA PRO A 26 1.03 4.42 -18.03
C PRO A 26 1.55 3.07 -18.56
N ILE A 27 2.74 3.07 -19.17
CA ILE A 27 3.40 1.85 -19.68
C ILE A 27 3.75 0.90 -18.52
N THR A 28 4.24 1.45 -17.41
CA THR A 28 4.57 0.67 -16.21
C THR A 28 3.31 0.07 -15.58
N ASP A 29 2.24 0.85 -15.45
CA ASP A 29 0.97 0.33 -14.91
C ASP A 29 0.37 -0.75 -15.82
N LEU A 30 0.42 -0.58 -17.14
CA LEU A 30 -0.03 -1.60 -18.09
C LEU A 30 0.73 -2.93 -17.91
N LYS A 31 2.06 -2.86 -17.80
CA LYS A 31 2.91 -4.03 -17.54
C LYS A 31 2.57 -4.70 -16.21
N ASN A 32 2.38 -3.91 -15.16
CA ASN A 32 2.00 -4.40 -13.83
C ASN A 32 0.65 -5.14 -13.89
N LYS A 33 -0.35 -4.56 -14.55
CA LYS A 33 -1.68 -5.16 -14.71
C LYS A 33 -1.63 -6.46 -15.52
N GLN A 34 -0.82 -6.54 -16.57
CA GLN A 34 -0.62 -7.78 -17.33
C GLN A 34 -0.03 -8.88 -16.45
N ALA A 35 1.08 -8.61 -15.75
CA ALA A 35 1.70 -9.58 -14.86
C ALA A 35 0.76 -10.03 -13.73
N LEU A 36 0.02 -9.09 -13.11
CA LEU A 36 -0.97 -9.40 -12.09
C LEU A 36 -2.07 -10.32 -12.61
N ARG A 37 -2.58 -10.08 -13.83
CA ARG A 37 -3.60 -10.95 -14.45
C ARG A 37 -3.07 -12.36 -14.64
N GLU A 38 -1.89 -12.51 -15.22
CA GLU A 38 -1.32 -13.84 -15.50
C GLU A 38 -1.00 -14.61 -14.22
N VAL A 39 -0.36 -13.97 -13.24
CA VAL A 39 -0.07 -14.62 -11.96
C VAL A 39 -1.37 -14.95 -11.21
N LYS A 40 -2.38 -14.07 -11.25
CA LYS A 40 -3.70 -14.35 -10.68
C LYS A 40 -4.33 -15.57 -11.33
N LYS A 41 -4.36 -15.65 -12.67
CA LYS A 41 -4.88 -16.79 -13.45
C LYS A 41 -4.22 -18.11 -13.07
N PHE A 42 -2.89 -18.09 -12.96
CA PHE A 42 -2.16 -19.25 -12.51
C PHE A 42 -2.54 -19.67 -11.08
N VAL A 43 -2.67 -18.70 -10.16
CA VAL A 43 -3.03 -19.00 -8.76
C VAL A 43 -4.43 -19.58 -8.63
N ILE A 44 -5.40 -19.13 -9.43
CA ILE A 44 -6.76 -19.68 -9.43
C ILE A 44 -6.85 -21.04 -10.13
N GLY A 45 -5.87 -21.41 -10.96
CA GLY A 45 -5.84 -22.66 -11.71
C GLY A 45 -6.55 -22.57 -13.06
N GLU A 46 -6.52 -21.40 -13.72
CA GLU A 46 -6.96 -21.29 -15.12
C GLU A 46 -5.94 -21.93 -16.07
N ASP A 47 -6.43 -22.69 -17.05
CA ASP A 47 -5.60 -23.48 -17.99
C ASP A 47 -4.80 -22.62 -19.01
N ILE A 48 -5.12 -21.33 -19.14
CA ILE A 48 -4.51 -20.43 -20.13
C ILE A 48 -3.46 -19.57 -19.45
N VAL A 49 -2.28 -20.15 -19.22
CA VAL A 49 -1.09 -19.44 -18.69
C VAL A 49 0.12 -19.80 -19.53
N ASP A 50 0.89 -18.78 -19.91
CA ASP A 50 2.19 -18.95 -20.56
C ASP A 50 3.27 -19.24 -19.50
N PHE A 51 3.73 -20.48 -19.47
CA PHE A 51 4.74 -20.93 -18.50
C PHE A 51 6.14 -20.35 -18.75
N ASP A 52 6.43 -19.87 -19.97
CA ASP A 52 7.75 -19.31 -20.29
C ASP A 52 7.93 -17.92 -19.66
N THR A 53 6.86 -17.12 -19.62
CA THR A 53 6.88 -15.75 -19.06
C THR A 53 6.47 -15.69 -17.59
N LEU A 54 5.79 -16.72 -17.08
CA LEU A 54 5.27 -16.78 -15.70
C LEU A 54 6.33 -16.50 -14.60
N PRO A 55 7.57 -17.05 -14.63
CA PRO A 55 8.57 -16.77 -13.60
C PRO A 55 8.98 -15.29 -13.50
N GLU A 56 9.00 -14.59 -14.63
CA GLU A 56 9.29 -13.15 -14.69
C GLU A 56 8.10 -12.35 -14.16
N ASN A 57 6.89 -12.72 -14.54
CA ASN A 57 5.67 -12.07 -14.04
C ASN A 57 5.50 -12.26 -12.53
N ILE A 58 5.81 -13.44 -11.98
CA ILE A 58 5.87 -13.67 -10.53
C ILE A 58 6.89 -12.73 -9.86
N SER A 59 8.06 -12.54 -10.47
CA SER A 59 9.11 -11.65 -9.95
C SER A 59 8.65 -10.20 -9.92
N LEU A 60 7.98 -9.76 -10.97
CA LEU A 60 7.40 -8.41 -11.07
C LEU A 60 6.33 -8.19 -10.01
N VAL A 61 5.35 -9.10 -9.89
CA VAL A 61 4.27 -9.00 -8.90
C VAL A 61 4.84 -8.99 -7.48
N LYS A 62 5.80 -9.87 -7.18
CA LYS A 62 6.53 -9.84 -5.90
C LYS A 62 7.21 -8.49 -5.64
N GLY A 63 7.73 -7.86 -6.70
CA GLY A 63 8.31 -6.52 -6.66
C GLY A 63 7.31 -5.44 -6.24
N LEU A 64 6.04 -5.53 -6.67
CA LEU A 64 4.98 -4.59 -6.29
C LEU A 64 4.68 -4.64 -4.79
N PHE A 65 4.52 -5.84 -4.21
CA PHE A 65 4.32 -5.98 -2.76
C PHE A 65 5.55 -5.53 -1.95
N ASN A 66 6.76 -5.90 -2.40
CA ASN A 66 8.00 -5.45 -1.75
C ASN A 66 8.15 -3.93 -1.76
N ARG A 67 7.73 -3.25 -2.82
CA ARG A 67 7.75 -1.79 -2.91
C ARG A 67 6.92 -1.15 -1.80
N VAL A 68 5.74 -1.71 -1.52
CA VAL A 68 4.88 -1.27 -0.41
C VAL A 68 5.52 -1.54 0.95
N ILE A 69 6.17 -2.70 1.13
CA ILE A 69 6.87 -3.04 2.39
C ILE A 69 8.05 -2.10 2.64
N LYS A 70 8.87 -1.80 1.62
CA LYS A 70 10.09 -1.01 1.76
C LYS A 70 9.84 0.50 1.88
N GLN A 71 8.77 1.00 1.25
CA GLN A 71 8.41 2.43 1.27
C GLN A 71 9.54 3.38 0.85
N ASP A 72 10.42 2.94 -0.06
CA ASP A 72 11.63 3.66 -0.47
C ASP A 72 11.53 4.30 -1.86
N GLN A 73 10.43 4.08 -2.59
CA GLN A 73 10.23 4.60 -3.96
C GLN A 73 9.11 5.64 -4.03
N TRP A 74 9.20 6.57 -4.98
CA TRP A 74 8.27 7.70 -5.08
C TRP A 74 6.80 7.35 -5.31
N ASP A 75 6.47 6.11 -5.67
CA ASP A 75 5.13 5.60 -6.00
C ASP A 75 4.68 4.46 -5.07
N TRP A 76 5.41 4.17 -3.98
CA TRP A 76 5.09 3.05 -3.08
C TRP A 76 3.67 3.14 -2.53
N PHE A 77 3.21 4.36 -2.22
CA PHE A 77 1.88 4.61 -1.67
C PHE A 77 0.81 4.48 -2.74
N THR A 78 1.10 4.93 -3.97
CA THR A 78 0.22 4.72 -5.13
C THR A 78 -0.03 3.23 -5.35
N VAL A 79 1.01 2.40 -5.32
CA VAL A 79 0.89 0.94 -5.44
C VAL A 79 0.10 0.35 -4.26
N ASN A 80 0.36 0.81 -3.02
CA ASN A 80 -0.39 0.38 -1.84
C ASN A 80 -1.89 0.71 -1.93
N MET A 81 -2.22 1.90 -2.43
CA MET A 81 -3.59 2.34 -2.68
C MET A 81 -4.27 1.49 -3.74
N TYR A 82 -3.58 1.10 -4.81
CA TYR A 82 -4.16 0.24 -5.84
C TYR A 82 -4.48 -1.15 -5.28
N PHE A 83 -3.63 -1.69 -4.40
CA PHE A 83 -3.93 -2.92 -3.67
C PHE A 83 -4.98 -2.75 -2.55
N ASP A 84 -5.47 -1.54 -2.32
CA ASP A 84 -6.45 -1.19 -1.28
C ASP A 84 -5.95 -1.47 0.15
N TYR A 85 -4.69 -1.09 0.39
CA TYR A 85 -4.01 -1.11 1.70
C TYR A 85 -4.01 -2.49 2.39
N PRO A 86 -3.33 -3.50 1.80
CA PRO A 86 -3.14 -4.80 2.43
C PRO A 86 -2.52 -4.70 3.83
N THR A 87 -2.81 -5.68 4.69
CA THR A 87 -2.13 -5.78 5.99
C THR A 87 -0.67 -6.16 5.78
N TYR A 88 0.21 -5.71 6.68
CA TYR A 88 1.65 -6.03 6.59
C TYR A 88 1.90 -7.54 6.59
N ARG A 89 1.19 -8.27 7.46
CA ARG A 89 1.22 -9.73 7.57
C ARG A 89 0.89 -10.41 6.24
N HIS A 90 -0.16 -9.97 5.53
CA HIS A 90 -0.50 -10.56 4.23
C HIS A 90 0.59 -10.27 3.20
N MET A 91 1.12 -9.05 3.15
CA MET A 91 2.17 -8.69 2.18
C MET A 91 3.44 -9.51 2.36
N GLU A 92 3.93 -9.69 3.59
CA GLU A 92 5.12 -10.52 3.85
C GLU A 92 4.92 -11.98 3.42
N ASN A 93 3.77 -12.56 3.77
CA ASN A 93 3.42 -13.93 3.40
C ASN A 93 3.27 -14.08 1.88
N ILE A 94 2.68 -13.10 1.20
CA ILE A 94 2.57 -13.08 -0.26
C ILE A 94 3.96 -13.02 -0.90
N VAL A 95 4.84 -12.12 -0.45
CA VAL A 95 6.21 -12.01 -0.99
C VAL A 95 6.97 -13.32 -0.84
N LYS A 96 6.89 -13.95 0.34
CA LYS A 96 7.50 -15.27 0.60
C LYS A 96 6.92 -16.35 -0.33
N SER A 97 5.60 -16.39 -0.47
CA SER A 97 4.91 -17.40 -1.27
C SER A 97 5.17 -17.23 -2.76
N LEU A 98 5.21 -16.00 -3.29
CA LEU A 98 5.58 -15.73 -4.68
C LEU A 98 7.03 -16.14 -4.97
N ARG A 99 7.96 -15.87 -4.04
CA ARG A 99 9.35 -16.33 -4.17
C ARG A 99 9.42 -17.85 -4.25
N ASN A 100 8.72 -18.54 -3.34
CA ASN A 100 8.70 -19.98 -3.29
C ASN A 100 8.04 -20.58 -4.53
N LEU A 101 6.93 -19.99 -5.00
CA LEU A 101 6.24 -20.40 -6.22
C LEU A 101 7.13 -20.30 -7.45
N ARG A 102 7.85 -19.19 -7.61
CA ARG A 102 8.82 -19.04 -8.70
C ARG A 102 9.89 -20.12 -8.66
N ASN A 103 10.48 -20.36 -7.49
CA ASN A 103 11.50 -21.40 -7.33
C ASN A 103 10.93 -22.79 -7.62
N ALA A 104 9.71 -23.08 -7.17
CA ALA A 104 9.04 -24.34 -7.43
C ALA A 104 8.88 -24.60 -8.93
N ILE A 105 8.49 -23.59 -9.70
CA ILE A 105 8.39 -23.67 -11.16
C ILE A 105 9.77 -23.89 -11.79
N SER A 106 10.79 -23.13 -11.39
CA SER A 106 12.15 -23.25 -11.95
C SER A 106 12.82 -24.59 -11.67
N TYR A 107 12.46 -25.26 -10.58
CA TYR A 107 13.06 -26.53 -10.15
C TYR A 107 12.09 -27.73 -10.20
N ASN A 108 10.92 -27.58 -10.84
CA ASN A 108 9.88 -28.61 -10.93
C ASN A 108 9.48 -29.24 -9.57
N ASN A 109 9.41 -28.42 -8.53
CA ASN A 109 9.04 -28.88 -7.18
C ASN A 109 7.53 -28.71 -6.95
N ASN A 110 6.76 -29.75 -7.28
CA ASN A 110 5.30 -29.72 -7.19
C ASN A 110 4.77 -29.45 -5.77
N ALA A 111 5.35 -30.08 -4.75
CA ALA A 111 4.91 -29.92 -3.36
C ALA A 111 5.07 -28.46 -2.89
N LEU A 112 6.24 -27.85 -3.15
CA LEU A 112 6.47 -26.44 -2.82
C LEU A 112 5.55 -25.51 -3.61
N GLY A 113 5.26 -25.86 -4.86
CA GLY A 113 4.31 -25.14 -5.71
C GLY A 113 2.92 -25.12 -5.09
N GLU A 114 2.39 -26.29 -4.73
CA GLU A 114 1.07 -26.44 -4.11
C GLU A 114 0.97 -25.68 -2.77
N GLU A 115 1.96 -25.84 -1.89
CA GLU A 115 2.03 -25.09 -0.62
C GLU A 115 2.01 -23.58 -0.85
N SER A 116 2.74 -23.09 -1.86
CA SER A 116 2.80 -21.68 -2.20
C SER A 116 1.47 -21.15 -2.73
N LEU A 117 0.78 -21.94 -3.57
CA LEU A 117 -0.56 -21.59 -4.08
C LEU A 117 -1.59 -21.49 -2.95
N ILE A 118 -1.59 -22.45 -2.02
CA ILE A 118 -2.46 -22.44 -0.83
C ILE A 118 -2.16 -21.20 0.03
N ALA A 119 -0.89 -20.90 0.27
CA ALA A 119 -0.48 -19.75 1.06
C ALA A 119 -0.90 -18.41 0.42
N LEU A 120 -0.81 -18.28 -0.90
CA LEU A 120 -1.28 -17.08 -1.62
C LEU A 120 -2.78 -16.88 -1.46
N LYS A 121 -3.58 -17.94 -1.66
CA LYS A 121 -5.05 -17.90 -1.47
C LYS A 121 -5.42 -17.52 -0.05
N LYS A 122 -4.77 -18.16 0.95
CA LYS A 122 -4.99 -17.87 2.38
C LYS A 122 -4.70 -16.42 2.76
N ASN A 123 -3.73 -15.78 2.12
CA ASN A 123 -3.37 -14.39 2.39
C ASN A 123 -4.05 -13.39 1.44
N ARG A 124 -5.21 -13.77 0.87
CA ARG A 124 -6.08 -12.88 0.07
C ARG A 124 -5.41 -12.28 -1.18
N PHE A 125 -4.39 -12.96 -1.72
CA PHE A 125 -3.65 -12.49 -2.90
C PHE A 125 -4.57 -12.18 -4.09
N ILE A 126 -5.56 -13.02 -4.34
CA ILE A 126 -6.53 -12.87 -5.44
C ILE A 126 -7.32 -11.56 -5.29
N GLU A 127 -7.81 -11.27 -4.08
CA GLU A 127 -8.57 -10.05 -3.78
C GLU A 127 -7.70 -8.80 -3.98
N TYR A 128 -6.43 -8.83 -3.57
CA TYR A 128 -5.51 -7.71 -3.82
C TYR A 128 -5.23 -7.49 -5.31
N CYS A 129 -5.06 -8.56 -6.08
CA CYS A 129 -4.96 -8.45 -7.54
C CYS A 129 -6.22 -7.80 -8.12
N ASP A 130 -7.40 -8.19 -7.67
CA ASP A 130 -8.66 -7.61 -8.14
C ASP A 130 -8.80 -6.13 -7.79
N ASN A 131 -8.43 -5.74 -6.56
CA ASN A 131 -8.40 -4.33 -6.15
C ASN A 131 -7.49 -3.53 -7.09
N TYR A 132 -6.27 -4.01 -7.36
CA TYR A 132 -5.34 -3.32 -8.26
C TYR A 132 -5.89 -3.22 -9.69
N LEU A 133 -6.43 -4.32 -10.22
CA LEU A 133 -6.88 -4.39 -11.61
C LEU A 133 -8.12 -3.55 -11.89
N THR A 134 -8.96 -3.34 -10.88
CA THR A 134 -10.22 -2.59 -10.96
C THR A 134 -10.13 -1.18 -10.35
N PHE A 135 -8.98 -0.81 -9.80
CA PHE A 135 -8.77 0.49 -9.17
C PHE A 135 -9.13 1.64 -10.12
N ASP A 136 -9.99 2.54 -9.63
CA ASP A 136 -10.34 3.79 -10.28
C ASP A 136 -10.37 4.91 -9.23
N ILE A 137 -9.58 5.95 -9.45
CA ILE A 137 -9.49 7.13 -8.56
C ILE A 137 -10.81 7.94 -8.55
N GLY A 138 -11.58 7.85 -9.64
CA GLY A 138 -12.87 8.54 -9.79
C GLY A 138 -13.95 7.96 -8.89
N ASN A 139 -13.91 6.64 -8.68
CA ASN A 139 -14.92 5.93 -7.89
C ASN A 139 -14.60 6.02 -6.39
N ASP A 140 -15.52 6.62 -5.64
CA ASP A 140 -15.46 6.55 -4.18
C ASP A 140 -15.97 5.16 -3.74
N SER A 141 -15.10 4.39 -3.10
CA SER A 141 -15.46 3.14 -2.44
C SER A 141 -16.24 3.45 -1.16
N ASN A 142 -17.26 2.65 -0.81
CA ASN A 142 -17.86 2.61 0.54
C ASN A 142 -16.93 1.99 1.61
N SER A 143 -15.62 2.24 1.48
CA SER A 143 -14.60 1.71 2.39
C SER A 143 -14.25 2.73 3.45
N GLU A 144 -13.79 2.24 4.58
CA GLU A 144 -13.47 3.04 5.76
C GLU A 144 -11.98 2.92 6.08
N TYR A 145 -11.32 4.06 6.29
CA TYR A 145 -9.88 4.12 6.46
C TYR A 145 -9.48 4.93 7.69
N LEU A 146 -8.48 4.43 8.42
CA LEU A 146 -7.67 5.22 9.35
C LEU A 146 -6.34 5.54 8.66
N TYR A 147 -5.81 6.74 8.82
CA TYR A 147 -4.54 7.14 8.22
C TYR A 147 -3.62 7.84 9.20
N ILE A 148 -2.33 7.79 8.88
CA ILE A 148 -1.27 8.57 9.52
C ILE A 148 -0.66 9.46 8.44
N LEU A 149 -0.73 10.78 8.62
CA LEU A 149 0.00 11.75 7.81
C LEU A 149 1.14 12.35 8.62
N SER A 150 2.22 12.71 7.95
CA SER A 150 3.24 13.58 8.55
C SER A 150 3.85 14.48 7.50
N ARG A 151 4.65 15.44 7.98
CA ARG A 151 5.54 16.25 7.15
C ARG A 151 6.93 15.62 7.14
N ARG A 152 7.75 15.96 6.15
CA ARG A 152 9.14 15.46 6.06
C ARG A 152 10.04 16.12 7.10
N GLU A 153 9.76 17.38 7.39
CA GLU A 153 10.47 18.27 8.31
C GLU A 153 10.18 17.91 9.77
N GLU A 154 9.02 17.30 10.03
CA GLU A 154 8.54 16.95 11.37
C GLU A 154 8.03 15.51 11.39
N LYS A 155 8.98 14.56 11.38
CA LYS A 155 8.66 13.13 11.22
C LYS A 155 7.92 12.52 12.40
N ASP A 156 8.02 13.12 13.58
CA ASP A 156 7.41 12.65 14.82
C ASP A 156 6.17 13.46 15.22
N ILE A 157 5.72 14.38 14.36
CA ILE A 157 4.41 15.03 14.48
C ILE A 157 3.47 14.36 13.49
N LEU A 158 2.57 13.54 14.03
CA LEU A 158 1.69 12.69 13.25
C LEU A 158 0.27 13.24 13.33
N LYS A 159 -0.37 13.44 12.17
CA LYS A 159 -1.82 13.61 12.08
C LYS A 159 -2.45 12.23 11.91
N ILE A 160 -3.30 11.84 12.84
CA ILE A 160 -4.02 10.57 12.78
C ILE A 160 -5.50 10.87 12.62
N GLY A 161 -6.11 10.44 11.53
CA GLY A 161 -7.53 10.68 11.30
C GLY A 161 -8.16 9.64 10.40
N MET A 162 -9.43 9.82 10.07
CA MET A 162 -10.19 8.90 9.23
C MET A 162 -10.74 9.52 7.95
N THR A 163 -11.09 8.64 7.01
CA THR A 163 -11.86 9.00 5.82
C THR A 163 -12.66 7.82 5.29
N THR A 164 -13.81 8.11 4.67
CA THR A 164 -14.63 7.15 3.92
C THR A 164 -14.53 7.37 2.41
N ARG A 165 -13.52 8.15 1.98
CA ARG A 165 -13.25 8.50 0.58
C ARG A 165 -11.82 8.08 0.23
N ASN A 166 -11.45 8.22 -1.04
CA ASN A 166 -10.08 7.97 -1.44
C ASN A 166 -9.08 8.87 -0.66
N ILE A 167 -8.04 8.27 -0.09
CA ILE A 167 -7.06 8.97 0.77
C ILE A 167 -6.31 10.08 0.02
N GLN A 168 -6.02 9.92 -1.28
CA GLN A 168 -5.35 10.92 -2.08
C GLN A 168 -6.19 12.20 -2.13
N LYS A 169 -7.52 12.06 -2.34
CA LYS A 169 -8.46 13.19 -2.29
C LYS A 169 -8.43 13.86 -0.91
N ARG A 170 -8.44 13.06 0.16
CA ARG A 170 -8.39 13.58 1.54
C ARG A 170 -7.08 14.33 1.86
N VAL A 171 -5.93 13.80 1.44
CA VAL A 171 -4.63 14.45 1.62
C VAL A 171 -4.59 15.77 0.85
N ASN A 172 -5.09 15.79 -0.38
CA ASN A 172 -5.15 17.01 -1.19
C ASN A 172 -6.02 18.08 -0.52
N GLU A 173 -7.20 17.73 0.01
CA GLU A 173 -8.04 18.67 0.77
C GLU A 173 -7.33 19.27 1.98
N ILE A 174 -6.62 18.43 2.75
CA ILE A 174 -5.87 18.88 3.92
C ILE A 174 -4.76 19.86 3.50
N ASN A 175 -4.06 19.55 2.41
CA ASN A 175 -2.98 20.39 1.89
C ASN A 175 -3.46 21.69 1.23
N SER A 176 -4.72 21.77 0.77
CA SER A 176 -5.32 22.99 0.20
C SER A 176 -5.76 24.00 1.26
N ALA A 177 -5.74 23.65 2.54
CA ALA A 177 -6.15 24.56 3.62
C ALA A 177 -5.17 25.73 3.79
N THR A 178 -5.69 26.92 4.07
CA THR A 178 -4.86 28.11 4.36
C THR A 178 -3.98 27.85 5.59
N GLY A 179 -2.70 28.22 5.51
CA GLY A 179 -1.72 28.06 6.61
C GLY A 179 -0.92 26.76 6.61
N VAL A 180 -1.07 25.88 5.61
CA VAL A 180 -0.17 24.73 5.41
C VAL A 180 1.12 25.21 4.72
N LEU A 181 2.19 25.35 5.48
CA LEU A 181 3.50 25.79 4.95
C LEU A 181 4.22 24.68 4.15
N TYR A 182 4.12 23.44 4.60
CA TYR A 182 4.71 22.25 3.96
C TYR A 182 3.65 21.15 3.82
N PRO A 183 3.58 20.44 2.69
CA PRO A 183 2.53 19.47 2.44
C PRO A 183 2.66 18.23 3.33
N TYR A 184 1.53 17.74 3.81
CA TYR A 184 1.42 16.43 4.43
C TYR A 184 1.52 15.34 3.37
N SER A 185 2.19 14.25 3.71
CA SER A 185 2.21 13.00 2.94
C SER A 185 1.61 11.88 3.78
N ALA A 186 0.90 10.96 3.13
CA ALA A 186 0.41 9.77 3.79
C ALA A 186 1.56 8.81 4.08
N ARG A 187 1.75 8.45 5.36
CA ARG A 187 2.77 7.48 5.79
C ARG A 187 2.21 6.09 6.01
N LYS A 188 0.93 5.98 6.37
CA LYS A 188 0.26 4.69 6.55
C LYS A 188 -1.24 4.89 6.40
N VAL A 189 -1.89 3.89 5.83
CA VAL A 189 -3.35 3.78 5.79
C VAL A 189 -3.71 2.37 6.22
N PHE A 190 -4.75 2.27 7.03
CA PHE A 190 -5.35 1.03 7.47
C PHE A 190 -6.78 1.01 6.94
N LYS A 191 -7.12 -0.04 6.17
CA LYS A 191 -8.51 -0.31 5.84
C LYS A 191 -9.18 -0.99 7.04
N VAL A 192 -10.25 -0.40 7.54
CA VAL A 192 -10.90 -0.79 8.80
C VAL A 192 -12.39 -1.04 8.63
N LYS A 193 -13.01 -1.74 9.59
CA LYS A 193 -14.45 -2.05 9.56
C LYS A 193 -15.34 -0.89 10.00
N ASN A 194 -14.86 -0.03 10.91
CA ASN A 194 -15.58 1.15 11.40
C ASN A 194 -14.59 2.26 11.76
N CYS A 195 -14.32 3.17 10.82
CA CYS A 195 -13.28 4.18 10.99
C CYS A 195 -13.65 5.24 12.04
N LYS A 196 -14.93 5.52 12.27
CA LYS A 196 -15.37 6.46 13.32
C LYS A 196 -15.05 5.91 14.72
N LYS A 197 -15.37 4.63 14.96
CA LYS A 197 -15.05 3.95 16.21
C LYS A 197 -13.53 3.85 16.39
N VAL A 198 -12.84 3.36 15.36
CA VAL A 198 -11.38 3.17 15.38
C VAL A 198 -10.66 4.48 15.63
N GLU A 199 -11.02 5.57 14.94
CA GLU A 199 -10.39 6.88 15.14
C GLU A 199 -10.53 7.35 16.58
N LYS A 200 -11.74 7.29 17.14
CA LYS A 200 -12.01 7.68 18.52
C LYS A 200 -11.15 6.88 19.50
N GLU A 201 -11.18 5.56 19.41
CA GLU A 201 -10.47 4.68 20.36
C GLU A 201 -8.95 4.77 20.19
N VAL A 202 -8.44 4.96 18.97
CA VAL A 202 -7.01 5.23 18.73
C VAL A 202 -6.59 6.58 19.30
N HIS A 203 -7.42 7.62 19.20
CA HIS A 203 -7.13 8.93 19.82
C HIS A 203 -7.11 8.84 21.35
N GLU A 204 -7.99 8.05 21.95
CA GLU A 204 -8.00 7.76 23.39
C GLU A 204 -6.75 6.99 23.81
N LEU A 205 -6.38 5.93 23.06
CA LEU A 205 -5.16 5.14 23.28
C LEU A 205 -3.89 6.00 23.25
N LEU A 206 -3.84 6.98 22.33
CA LEU A 206 -2.69 7.85 22.11
C LEU A 206 -2.79 9.20 22.85
N ALA A 207 -3.76 9.37 23.76
CA ALA A 207 -4.05 10.66 24.39
C ALA A 207 -2.83 11.30 25.08
N GLN A 208 -1.96 10.50 25.69
CA GLN A 208 -0.72 10.98 26.33
C GLN A 208 0.27 11.63 25.35
N TYR A 209 0.21 11.28 24.06
CA TYR A 209 1.06 11.85 23.01
C TYR A 209 0.41 13.04 22.31
N ARG A 210 -0.86 13.36 22.64
CA ARG A 210 -1.63 14.38 21.95
C ARG A 210 -1.08 15.77 22.25
N ILE A 211 -0.77 16.53 21.19
CA ILE A 211 -0.16 17.87 21.33
C ILE A 211 -1.19 18.89 21.83
N ARG A 212 -2.44 18.76 21.36
CA ARG A 212 -3.57 19.62 21.74
C ARG A 212 -4.86 18.81 21.79
N ASN A 213 -5.67 19.03 22.82
CA ASN A 213 -6.91 18.29 23.04
C ASN A 213 -7.96 18.50 21.94
N ASP A 214 -7.96 19.66 21.28
CA ASP A 214 -8.90 20.02 20.21
C ASP A 214 -8.43 19.60 18.80
N ARG A 215 -7.26 18.95 18.70
CA ARG A 215 -6.65 18.62 17.40
C ARG A 215 -6.20 17.17 17.34
N GLU A 216 -6.08 16.63 16.14
CA GLU A 216 -5.75 15.23 15.88
C GLU A 216 -4.24 15.04 15.63
N PHE A 217 -3.40 15.78 16.38
CA PHE A 217 -1.94 15.76 16.24
C PHE A 217 -1.29 15.14 17.47
N PHE A 218 -0.34 14.23 17.22
CA PHE A 218 0.33 13.45 18.23
C PHE A 218 1.85 13.55 18.04
N LYS A 219 2.59 13.68 19.15
CA LYS A 219 4.06 13.71 19.16
C LYS A 219 4.60 12.37 19.66
N LEU A 220 4.90 11.49 18.71
CA LEU A 220 5.47 10.15 18.93
C LEU A 220 6.15 9.65 17.66
N SER A 221 7.01 8.64 17.78
CA SER A 221 7.65 8.07 16.60
C SER A 221 6.62 7.37 15.71
N TYR A 222 6.85 7.40 14.39
CA TYR A 222 6.00 6.68 13.42
C TYR A 222 5.94 5.18 13.68
N SER A 223 7.06 4.58 14.12
CA SER A 223 7.12 3.15 14.45
C SER A 223 6.19 2.81 15.61
N ASP A 224 6.22 3.61 16.68
CA ASP A 224 5.37 3.40 17.86
C ASP A 224 3.90 3.59 17.52
N ALA A 225 3.56 4.64 16.75
CA ALA A 225 2.19 4.87 16.29
C ALA A 225 1.66 3.68 15.47
N CYS A 226 2.46 3.17 14.53
CA CYS A 226 2.09 1.96 13.78
C CYS A 226 1.92 0.76 14.70
N SER A 227 2.84 0.53 15.64
CA SER A 227 2.76 -0.61 16.56
C SER A 227 1.51 -0.56 17.43
N PHE A 228 1.20 0.59 18.05
CA PHE A 228 0.01 0.73 18.89
C PHE A 228 -1.28 0.54 18.09
N ILE A 229 -1.36 1.10 16.88
CA ILE A 229 -2.54 0.98 16.03
C ILE A 229 -2.72 -0.45 15.53
N GLU A 230 -1.68 -1.10 15.00
CA GLU A 230 -1.76 -2.49 14.51
C GLU A 230 -2.15 -3.46 15.66
N GLN A 231 -1.60 -3.25 16.86
CA GLN A 231 -1.97 -4.04 18.05
C GLN A 231 -3.44 -3.87 18.41
N TYR A 232 -3.91 -2.62 18.47
CA TYR A 232 -5.32 -2.31 18.74
C TYR A 232 -6.25 -2.93 17.68
N LEU A 233 -5.93 -2.75 16.39
CA LEU A 233 -6.75 -3.28 15.29
C LEU A 233 -6.83 -4.81 15.33
N THR A 234 -5.71 -5.47 15.63
CA THR A 234 -5.65 -6.93 15.79
C THR A 234 -6.47 -7.41 17.00
N SER A 235 -6.31 -6.78 18.17
CA SER A 235 -7.00 -7.22 19.40
C SER A 235 -8.51 -6.95 19.38
N THR A 236 -8.96 -6.00 18.56
CA THR A 236 -10.37 -5.61 18.44
C THR A 236 -11.02 -6.10 17.14
N HIS A 237 -10.28 -6.88 16.33
CA HIS A 237 -10.70 -7.42 15.03
C HIS A 237 -11.23 -6.34 14.06
N GLN A 238 -10.62 -5.15 14.09
CA GLN A 238 -11.07 -4.00 13.32
C GLN A 238 -10.37 -3.86 11.96
N HIS A 239 -9.37 -4.68 11.61
CA HIS A 239 -8.90 -4.68 10.22
C HIS A 239 -10.01 -5.16 9.31
N TYR A 240 -10.13 -4.53 8.14
CA TYR A 240 -11.08 -4.96 7.12
C TYR A 240 -10.78 -6.39 6.63
N TYR A 241 -9.48 -6.73 6.51
CA TYR A 241 -9.03 -8.00 5.99
C TYR A 241 -8.86 -9.12 7.03
N ASP A 242 -9.25 -8.88 8.30
CA ASP A 242 -9.28 -9.91 9.36
C ASP A 242 -10.27 -11.03 9.05
#